data_AF-A0A9D7WDF7-F1
#
_entry.id   AF-A0A9D7WDF7-F1
#
_cell.length_a   1.000
_cell.length_b   1.000
_cell.length_c   1.000
_cell.angle_alpha   90.00
_cell.angle_beta   90.00
_cell.angle_gamma   90.00
#
_symmetry.space_group_name_H-M   'P 1'
#
loop_
_entity.id
_entity.type
_entity.pdbx_description
1 polymer ?
#
loop_
_entity_poly.entity_id
_entity_poly.type
_entity_poly.pdbx_seq_one_letter_code
_entity_poly.pdbx_strand_id
1 'polypeptide(L)'
;MYKSISMGVAALLLASSTSFADTYNVTSSSDSGKDTLRAAILDASSKKGPHTINVHTSDIVINKPLSYSGSDLLNIYGEGQRITSNGNFNIIESTNGADLAISSLNLIGPGGFDINNRGDINEDAGKGVFVDVRDDQEGIVNLILTDVKVANVANHGIHISDCNLADDCGGGGGGAGEGSPASISVTLNYVTVDNVGQGKMDADGLRVDERGIGSIHATINNSSFKNVGADGVELDEGQSGSVLVSVIDSSFIDNGTYCHPNILESFMPAEDEGEFDDYKIKENEIPAAVVGSPDDTCIEREVSLYDSGYVEEYEFGIDTDDGFDIDEAGPGDLTASIIDTMISGNFDEGLDFDEEGAGSINMIIVNSNSMNNSDDGYKHSESDDGDVNAYVLDSRAYENGGKGFVFEEEDEGNVAVTVVDVMTTANDDSDDTGLEVVQDDDGNGSLTILSSDISDGIDDDGVTITQK
;
A
#
# COMPACT_ATOMS: atom_id res chain seq x y z
N MET A 1 17.70 -19.28 68.75
CA MET A 1 16.33 -19.76 68.44
C MET A 1 15.46 -18.55 68.10
N TYR A 2 15.16 -18.45 66.81
CA TYR A 2 14.20 -17.62 66.06
C TYR A 2 13.53 -16.40 66.71
N LYS A 3 13.87 -15.21 66.19
CA LYS A 3 13.04 -14.00 66.19
C LYS A 3 11.97 -14.14 65.10
N SER A 4 10.69 -14.03 65.48
CA SER A 4 9.58 -13.90 64.53
C SER A 4 9.51 -12.47 64.00
N ILE A 5 9.60 -12.31 62.68
CA ILE A 5 9.25 -11.09 61.96
C ILE A 5 7.88 -11.36 61.34
N SER A 6 6.86 -10.63 61.80
CA SER A 6 5.51 -10.66 61.22
C SER A 6 5.51 -9.75 59.99
N MET A 7 5.57 -10.36 58.80
CA MET A 7 5.44 -9.66 57.53
C MET A 7 3.95 -9.63 57.17
N GLY A 8 3.32 -8.46 57.30
CA GLY A 8 1.94 -8.25 56.89
C GLY A 8 1.86 -8.17 55.37
N VAL A 9 1.21 -9.17 54.76
CA VAL A 9 0.84 -9.14 53.34
C VAL A 9 -0.41 -8.27 53.22
N ALA A 10 -0.24 -7.04 52.72
CA ALA A 10 -1.35 -6.25 52.23
C ALA A 10 -1.72 -6.76 50.84
N ALA A 11 -2.82 -7.52 50.75
CA ALA A 11 -3.39 -7.91 49.47
C ALA A 11 -3.99 -6.65 48.81
N LEU A 12 -3.30 -6.08 47.83
CA LEU A 12 -3.90 -5.16 46.87
C LEU A 12 -4.84 -5.99 45.99
N LEU A 13 -6.13 -5.95 46.31
CA LEU A 13 -7.20 -6.31 45.38
C LEU A 13 -7.26 -5.21 44.32
N LEU A 14 -6.51 -5.38 43.23
CA LEU A 14 -6.74 -4.64 41.99
C LEU A 14 -8.10 -5.10 41.46
N ALA A 15 -9.13 -4.30 41.74
CA ALA A 15 -10.41 -4.43 41.05
C ALA A 15 -10.17 -4.00 39.60
N SER A 16 -10.00 -4.98 38.71
CA SER A 16 -10.11 -4.76 37.27
C SER A 16 -11.54 -4.29 36.99
N SER A 17 -11.75 -2.98 36.89
CA SER A 17 -12.98 -2.45 36.35
C SER A 17 -13.05 -2.85 34.88
N THR A 18 -13.85 -3.86 34.57
CA THR A 18 -14.28 -4.11 33.19
C THR A 18 -15.04 -2.87 32.74
N SER A 19 -14.39 -2.00 31.98
CA SER A 19 -15.07 -0.88 31.33
C SER A 19 -16.06 -1.48 30.34
N PHE A 20 -17.34 -1.20 30.53
CA PHE A 20 -18.33 -1.52 29.51
C PHE A 20 -18.16 -0.53 28.36
N ALA A 21 -18.31 -1.00 27.12
CA ALA A 21 -18.24 -0.11 25.97
C ALA A 21 -19.40 0.90 26.01
N ASP A 22 -19.10 2.19 25.96
CA ASP A 22 -20.13 3.22 25.87
C ASP A 22 -20.80 3.10 24.49
N THR A 23 -22.14 3.08 24.49
CA THR A 23 -22.93 2.86 23.27
C THR A 23 -23.70 4.12 22.88
N TYR A 24 -23.55 4.51 21.62
CA TYR A 24 -24.19 5.66 21.00
C TYR A 24 -25.18 5.21 19.93
N ASN A 25 -26.30 5.90 19.82
CA ASN A 25 -27.28 5.68 18.75
C ASN A 25 -27.44 6.98 17.96
N VAL A 26 -27.04 6.95 16.70
CA VAL A 26 -27.19 8.05 15.76
C VAL A 26 -28.54 7.89 15.07
N THR A 27 -29.44 8.85 15.28
CA THR A 27 -30.81 8.81 14.73
C THR A 27 -31.15 10.06 13.92
N SER A 28 -30.18 10.95 13.77
CA SER A 28 -30.27 12.17 12.96
C SER A 28 -29.21 12.15 11.87
N SER A 29 -29.62 12.45 10.64
CA SER A 29 -28.76 12.60 9.47
C SER A 29 -28.14 13.99 9.34
N SER A 30 -28.40 14.88 10.29
CA SER A 30 -27.77 16.20 10.31
C SER A 30 -26.27 16.08 10.61
N ASP A 31 -25.47 16.96 10.02
CA ASP A 31 -24.01 17.03 10.27
C ASP A 31 -23.66 17.32 11.75
N SER A 32 -24.52 18.07 12.46
CA SER A 32 -24.26 18.48 13.83
C SER A 32 -25.54 18.61 14.66
N GLY A 33 -25.35 18.62 15.98
CA GLY A 33 -26.43 18.66 16.95
C GLY A 33 -26.68 17.30 17.61
N LYS A 34 -27.73 17.23 18.43
CA LYS A 34 -28.06 16.04 19.21
C LYS A 34 -28.36 14.84 18.30
N ASP A 35 -27.95 13.65 18.75
CA ASP A 35 -28.22 12.36 18.09
C ASP A 35 -27.60 12.21 16.68
N THR A 36 -26.58 13.01 16.36
CA THR A 36 -25.82 12.96 15.09
C THR A 36 -24.54 12.13 15.25
N LEU A 37 -23.99 11.63 14.14
CA LEU A 37 -22.72 10.88 14.12
C LEU A 37 -21.58 11.70 14.71
N ARG A 38 -21.46 12.96 14.30
CA ARG A 38 -20.47 13.89 14.83
C ARG A 38 -20.56 14.06 16.33
N ALA A 39 -21.78 14.20 16.89
CA ALA A 39 -21.94 14.34 18.33
C ALA A 39 -21.57 13.07 19.09
N ALA A 40 -21.83 11.89 18.51
CA ALA A 40 -21.43 10.60 19.09
C ALA A 40 -19.90 10.45 19.13
N ILE A 41 -19.22 10.74 18.01
CA ILE A 41 -17.75 10.69 17.93
C ILE A 41 -17.12 11.68 18.92
N LEU A 42 -17.60 12.92 18.99
CA LEU A 42 -17.07 13.92 19.92
C LEU A 42 -17.27 13.53 21.40
N ASP A 43 -18.39 12.90 21.75
CA ASP A 43 -18.62 12.43 23.12
C ASP A 43 -17.72 11.23 23.44
N ALA A 44 -17.57 10.29 22.50
CA ALA A 44 -16.64 9.17 22.61
C ALA A 44 -15.20 9.65 22.84
N SER A 45 -14.71 10.61 22.04
CA SER A 45 -13.37 11.20 22.20
C SER A 45 -13.15 11.84 23.57
N SER A 46 -14.21 12.31 24.24
CA SER A 46 -14.10 12.92 25.56
C SER A 46 -14.04 11.93 26.73
N LYS A 47 -14.18 10.62 26.44
CA LYS A 47 -14.30 9.55 27.44
C LYS A 47 -13.26 8.47 27.23
N LYS A 48 -12.96 7.76 28.34
CA LYS A 48 -12.07 6.62 28.34
C LYS A 48 -12.82 5.31 28.18
N GLY A 49 -12.12 4.31 27.66
CA GLY A 49 -12.63 2.98 27.39
C GLY A 49 -13.19 2.84 25.97
N PRO A 50 -13.48 1.61 25.54
CA PRO A 50 -13.96 1.34 24.18
C PRO A 50 -15.34 1.95 23.93
N HIS A 51 -15.62 2.31 22.68
CA HIS A 51 -16.87 2.94 22.25
C HIS A 51 -17.52 2.17 21.11
N THR A 52 -18.85 2.24 21.04
CA THR A 52 -19.64 1.68 19.94
C THR A 52 -20.68 2.69 19.49
N ILE A 53 -20.68 3.02 18.21
CA ILE A 53 -21.64 3.92 17.57
C ILE A 53 -22.48 3.12 16.60
N ASN A 54 -23.80 3.07 16.81
CA ASN A 54 -24.74 2.47 15.87
C ASN A 54 -25.46 3.57 15.08
N VAL A 55 -25.39 3.50 13.75
CA VAL A 55 -25.96 4.48 12.82
C VAL A 55 -27.30 3.99 12.30
N HIS A 56 -28.38 4.59 12.82
CA HIS A 56 -29.77 4.27 12.51
C HIS A 56 -30.48 5.49 11.93
N THR A 57 -29.97 6.01 10.82
CA THR A 57 -30.50 7.19 10.13
C THR A 57 -30.42 7.02 8.61
N SER A 58 -30.94 8.00 7.86
CA SER A 58 -30.66 8.17 6.42
C SER A 58 -29.22 8.65 6.19
N ASP A 59 -28.83 8.74 4.92
CA ASP A 59 -27.56 9.35 4.47
C ASP A 59 -27.24 10.68 5.17
N ILE A 60 -25.96 10.89 5.43
CA ILE A 60 -25.39 12.00 6.17
C ILE A 60 -24.49 12.81 5.24
N VAL A 61 -24.67 14.13 5.22
CA VAL A 61 -23.74 15.05 4.55
C VAL A 61 -22.94 15.76 5.63
N ILE A 62 -21.62 15.69 5.56
CA ILE A 62 -20.70 16.33 6.51
C ILE A 62 -20.05 17.55 5.88
N ASN A 63 -19.80 18.59 6.70
CA ASN A 63 -19.17 19.84 6.24
C ASN A 63 -17.72 20.01 6.74
N LYS A 64 -17.19 19.01 7.43
CA LYS A 64 -15.83 18.93 8.00
C LYS A 64 -15.53 17.49 8.45
N PRO A 65 -14.27 17.13 8.75
CA PRO A 65 -13.91 15.77 9.17
C PRO A 65 -14.68 15.25 10.38
N LEU A 66 -14.94 13.94 10.42
CA LEU A 66 -15.43 13.24 11.61
C LEU A 66 -14.24 12.75 12.44
N SER A 67 -13.65 13.67 13.21
CA SER A 67 -12.43 13.42 13.96
C SER A 67 -12.66 12.72 15.31
N TYR A 68 -12.05 11.56 15.49
CA TYR A 68 -11.95 10.86 16.75
C TYR A 68 -10.56 11.08 17.39
N SER A 69 -10.52 11.86 18.47
CA SER A 69 -9.28 12.17 19.19
C SER A 69 -9.07 11.32 20.46
N GLY A 70 -9.86 10.27 20.64
CA GLY A 70 -9.65 9.29 21.71
C GLY A 70 -8.53 8.32 21.34
N SER A 71 -8.02 7.60 22.35
CA SER A 71 -6.97 6.57 22.18
C SER A 71 -7.50 5.15 22.35
N ASP A 72 -8.77 5.02 22.78
CA ASP A 72 -9.41 3.73 23.02
C ASP A 72 -10.20 3.30 21.77
N LEU A 73 -10.40 1.99 21.57
CA LEU A 73 -11.13 1.43 20.43
C LEU A 73 -12.45 2.16 20.11
N LEU A 74 -12.65 2.51 18.85
CA LEU A 74 -13.91 3.01 18.32
C LEU A 74 -14.52 2.03 17.30
N ASN A 75 -15.73 1.56 17.58
CA ASN A 75 -16.53 0.79 16.62
C ASN A 75 -17.66 1.65 16.04
N ILE A 76 -17.85 1.64 14.73
CA ILE A 76 -18.94 2.31 14.03
C ILE A 76 -19.69 1.31 13.15
N TYR A 77 -20.95 1.05 13.49
CA TYR A 77 -21.81 0.13 12.76
C TYR A 77 -22.90 0.91 12.01
N GLY A 78 -22.89 0.82 10.69
CA GLY A 78 -23.96 1.31 9.82
C GLY A 78 -24.94 0.21 9.41
N GLU A 79 -25.82 0.58 8.49
CA GLU A 79 -26.81 -0.27 7.82
C GLU A 79 -26.80 -0.02 6.30
N GLY A 80 -25.67 0.47 5.76
CA GLY A 80 -25.47 0.82 4.34
C GLY A 80 -25.65 2.31 4.03
N GLN A 81 -25.66 3.20 5.02
CA GLN A 81 -25.80 4.64 4.78
C GLN A 81 -24.62 5.21 4.01
N ARG A 82 -24.87 6.29 3.26
CA ARG A 82 -23.81 7.13 2.70
C ARG A 82 -23.43 8.24 3.69
N ILE A 83 -22.14 8.39 3.92
CA ILE A 83 -21.53 9.57 4.56
C ILE A 83 -20.79 10.31 3.46
N THR A 84 -21.31 11.47 3.07
CA THR A 84 -20.76 12.26 1.97
C THR A 84 -20.10 13.53 2.50
N SER A 85 -18.83 13.76 2.19
CA SER A 85 -18.20 15.05 2.42
C SER A 85 -18.65 16.04 1.35
N ASN A 86 -18.91 17.29 1.76
CA ASN A 86 -19.29 18.36 0.85
C ASN A 86 -18.08 19.18 0.33
N GLY A 87 -16.87 18.74 0.65
CA GLY A 87 -15.62 19.43 0.41
C GLY A 87 -14.44 18.47 0.51
N ASN A 88 -13.26 18.98 0.19
CA ASN A 88 -12.01 18.25 0.15
C ASN A 88 -11.39 18.21 1.56
N PHE A 89 -11.67 17.14 2.30
CA PHE A 89 -11.12 16.90 3.64
C PHE A 89 -11.34 15.42 4.03
N ASN A 90 -10.60 14.93 5.03
CA ASN A 90 -10.73 13.57 5.56
C ASN A 90 -12.17 13.26 6.00
N ILE A 91 -12.77 12.17 5.54
CA ILE A 91 -14.15 11.84 5.93
C ILE A 91 -14.20 11.40 7.39
N ILE A 92 -13.40 10.39 7.76
CA ILE A 92 -13.21 9.90 9.13
C ILE A 92 -11.71 9.89 9.44
N GLU A 93 -11.34 10.40 10.61
CA GLU A 93 -9.94 10.39 11.05
C GLU A 93 -9.82 9.97 12.52
N SER A 94 -8.86 9.11 12.84
CA SER A 94 -8.39 8.86 14.20
C SER A 94 -7.07 9.60 14.39
N THR A 95 -7.10 10.70 15.14
CA THR A 95 -5.95 11.63 15.25
C THR A 95 -5.02 11.31 16.43
N ASN A 96 -5.09 10.09 16.95
CA ASN A 96 -4.37 9.70 18.17
C ASN A 96 -4.24 8.17 18.23
N GLY A 97 -4.09 7.52 17.07
CA GLY A 97 -3.74 6.11 16.89
C GLY A 97 -4.66 5.11 17.59
N ALA A 98 -5.97 5.35 17.59
CA ALA A 98 -6.90 4.39 18.18
C ALA A 98 -7.23 3.27 17.20
N ASP A 99 -7.44 2.06 17.74
CA ASP A 99 -8.06 0.99 16.98
C ASP A 99 -9.43 1.47 16.43
N LEU A 100 -9.67 1.20 15.16
CA LEU A 100 -10.86 1.64 14.45
C LEU A 100 -11.51 0.45 13.74
N ALA A 101 -12.79 0.25 14.01
CA ALA A 101 -13.61 -0.73 13.30
C ALA A 101 -14.83 -0.05 12.69
N ILE A 102 -15.03 -0.18 11.38
CA ILE A 102 -16.16 0.39 10.65
C ILE A 102 -16.86 -0.72 9.88
N SER A 103 -18.19 -0.75 9.94
CA SER A 103 -18.96 -1.73 9.17
C SER A 103 -20.20 -1.13 8.49
N SER A 104 -20.52 -1.62 7.29
CA SER A 104 -21.75 -1.30 6.55
C SER A 104 -21.97 0.20 6.35
N LEU A 105 -20.95 0.90 5.84
CA LEU A 105 -20.99 2.34 5.54
C LEU A 105 -20.36 2.64 4.19
N ASN A 106 -20.84 3.69 3.52
CA ASN A 106 -20.26 4.20 2.28
C ASN A 106 -19.68 5.60 2.52
N LEU A 107 -18.36 5.74 2.53
CA LEU A 107 -17.61 6.99 2.72
C LEU A 107 -17.31 7.58 1.34
N ILE A 108 -17.94 8.70 1.00
CA ILE A 108 -17.89 9.27 -0.35
C ILE A 108 -17.39 10.71 -0.31
N GLY A 109 -16.28 10.97 -0.97
CA GLY A 109 -15.72 12.30 -1.18
C GLY A 109 -16.53 13.15 -2.15
N PRO A 110 -16.15 14.42 -2.38
CA PRO A 110 -16.87 15.32 -3.28
C PRO A 110 -16.71 14.93 -4.77
N GLY A 111 -15.64 14.19 -5.10
CA GLY A 111 -15.31 13.75 -6.45
C GLY A 111 -14.97 14.87 -7.43
N GLY A 112 -14.72 14.47 -8.68
CA GLY A 112 -14.34 15.37 -9.77
C GLY A 112 -12.88 15.79 -9.75
N PHE A 113 -12.03 15.08 -9.03
CA PHE A 113 -10.58 15.24 -9.08
C PHE A 113 -10.02 14.55 -10.34
N ASP A 114 -9.01 15.18 -10.92
CA ASP A 114 -8.11 14.65 -11.94
C ASP A 114 -6.83 15.50 -11.92
N ILE A 115 -5.82 15.15 -12.71
CA ILE A 115 -4.54 15.89 -12.80
C ILE A 115 -4.70 17.39 -13.16
N ASN A 116 -5.82 17.81 -13.76
CA ASN A 116 -6.12 19.23 -14.06
C ASN A 116 -7.01 19.89 -13.00
N ASN A 117 -7.65 19.12 -12.14
CA ASN A 117 -8.47 19.58 -11.01
C ASN A 117 -8.00 18.92 -9.72
N ARG A 118 -6.73 19.13 -9.41
CA ARG A 118 -6.08 18.55 -8.24
C ARG A 118 -6.70 19.03 -6.93
N GLY A 119 -6.69 18.15 -5.93
CA GLY A 119 -7.17 18.40 -4.57
C GLY A 119 -6.10 18.99 -3.65
N ASP A 120 -4.85 19.06 -4.07
CA ASP A 120 -3.73 19.60 -3.28
C ASP A 120 -3.38 21.07 -3.65
N ILE A 121 -4.13 21.67 -4.58
CA ILE A 121 -3.92 23.06 -4.99
C ILE A 121 -4.48 24.01 -3.90
N ASN A 122 -3.60 24.48 -3.03
CA ASN A 122 -3.80 25.45 -1.92
C ASN A 122 -4.36 24.90 -0.60
N GLU A 123 -4.69 23.62 -0.51
CA GLU A 123 -5.13 22.93 0.70
C GLU A 123 -4.69 21.47 0.65
N ASP A 124 -4.71 20.76 1.77
CA ASP A 124 -4.35 19.35 1.82
C ASP A 124 -5.46 18.50 1.17
N ALA A 125 -5.06 17.54 0.34
CA ALA A 125 -5.99 16.63 -0.30
C ALA A 125 -6.64 15.69 0.74
N GLY A 126 -7.97 15.61 0.74
CA GLY A 126 -8.73 14.84 1.72
C GLY A 126 -8.76 13.34 1.44
N LYS A 127 -8.73 12.54 2.52
CA LYS A 127 -8.74 11.07 2.53
C LYS A 127 -10.10 10.48 2.89
N GLY A 128 -10.31 9.19 2.67
CA GLY A 128 -11.52 8.48 3.11
C GLY A 128 -11.49 8.11 4.59
N VAL A 129 -10.52 7.31 4.97
CA VAL A 129 -10.21 6.93 6.36
C VAL A 129 -8.75 7.26 6.63
N PHE A 130 -8.49 7.99 7.71
CA PHE A 130 -7.13 8.31 8.14
C PHE A 130 -6.90 7.86 9.59
N VAL A 131 -5.79 7.18 9.85
CA VAL A 131 -5.32 6.84 11.20
C VAL A 131 -3.91 7.37 11.37
N ASP A 132 -3.79 8.36 12.25
CA ASP A 132 -2.54 9.01 12.64
C ASP A 132 -2.00 8.29 13.88
N VAL A 133 -0.99 7.44 13.70
CA VAL A 133 -0.35 6.67 14.78
C VAL A 133 0.55 7.62 15.58
N ARG A 134 0.59 7.45 16.90
CA ARG A 134 1.41 8.33 17.76
C ARG A 134 2.85 7.86 17.73
N ASP A 135 3.79 8.79 17.72
CA ASP A 135 5.24 8.52 17.81
C ASP A 135 5.63 7.60 18.99
N ASP A 136 4.86 7.63 20.09
CA ASP A 136 5.08 6.84 21.31
C ASP A 136 4.22 5.57 21.42
N GLN A 137 3.48 5.23 20.37
CA GLN A 137 2.59 4.08 20.37
C GLN A 137 3.39 2.77 20.40
N GLU A 138 2.91 1.83 21.20
CA GLU A 138 3.44 0.46 21.24
C GLU A 138 2.28 -0.51 21.02
N GLY A 139 2.60 -1.75 20.66
CA GLY A 139 1.62 -2.81 20.47
C GLY A 139 1.16 -2.88 19.01
N ILE A 140 -0.15 -3.03 18.78
CA ILE A 140 -0.72 -3.15 17.44
C ILE A 140 -1.81 -2.10 17.27
N VAL A 141 -1.72 -1.28 16.22
CA VAL A 141 -2.79 -0.41 15.73
C VAL A 141 -3.67 -1.22 14.80
N ASN A 142 -4.97 -1.33 15.09
CA ASN A 142 -5.89 -2.14 14.28
C ASN A 142 -6.87 -1.28 13.50
N LEU A 143 -6.89 -1.45 12.17
CA LEU A 143 -7.99 -0.98 11.32
C LEU A 143 -8.77 -2.19 10.77
N ILE A 144 -10.07 -2.23 11.06
CA ILE A 144 -10.97 -3.28 10.57
C ILE A 144 -12.11 -2.64 9.79
N LEU A 145 -12.19 -2.92 8.49
CA LEU A 145 -13.30 -2.50 7.64
C LEU A 145 -14.07 -3.73 7.15
N THR A 146 -15.40 -3.67 7.25
CA THR A 146 -16.28 -4.77 6.78
C THR A 146 -17.49 -4.23 6.06
N ASP A 147 -17.71 -4.60 4.80
CA ASP A 147 -18.82 -4.07 3.98
C ASP A 147 -18.77 -2.54 3.93
N VAL A 148 -17.60 -1.99 3.59
CA VAL A 148 -17.35 -0.55 3.52
C VAL A 148 -16.98 -0.16 2.10
N LYS A 149 -17.58 0.93 1.59
CA LYS A 149 -17.11 1.58 0.36
C LYS A 149 -16.39 2.87 0.69
N VAL A 150 -15.23 3.10 0.09
CA VAL A 150 -14.52 4.38 0.06
C VAL A 150 -14.42 4.83 -1.40
N ALA A 151 -14.79 6.07 -1.70
CA ALA A 151 -14.74 6.56 -3.08
C ALA A 151 -14.65 8.08 -3.18
N ASN A 152 -14.13 8.57 -4.31
CA ASN A 152 -14.19 9.97 -4.76
C ASN A 152 -13.49 10.97 -3.83
N VAL A 153 -12.50 10.52 -3.06
CA VAL A 153 -11.61 11.38 -2.28
C VAL A 153 -10.40 11.77 -3.13
N ALA A 154 -9.77 12.91 -2.83
CA ALA A 154 -8.68 13.46 -3.63
C ALA A 154 -7.37 12.72 -3.39
N ASN A 155 -7.12 12.33 -2.14
CA ASN A 155 -5.91 11.68 -1.67
C ASN A 155 -6.17 10.17 -1.50
N HIS A 156 -5.36 9.48 -0.69
CA HIS A 156 -5.53 8.07 -0.37
C HIS A 156 -6.97 7.74 0.07
N GLY A 157 -7.47 6.58 -0.35
CA GLY A 157 -8.75 6.05 0.11
C GLY A 157 -8.72 5.76 1.61
N ILE A 158 -7.80 4.90 2.01
CA ILE A 158 -7.55 4.47 3.39
C ILE A 158 -6.07 4.71 3.66
N HIS A 159 -5.73 5.38 4.76
CA HIS A 159 -4.35 5.66 5.11
C HIS A 159 -4.13 5.44 6.61
N ILE A 160 -3.10 4.66 6.94
CA ILE A 160 -2.58 4.53 8.29
C ILE A 160 -1.13 5.00 8.23
N SER A 161 -0.83 6.08 8.94
CA SER A 161 0.51 6.66 8.97
C SER A 161 1.11 6.46 10.35
N ASP A 162 2.17 5.65 10.44
CA ASP A 162 3.10 5.61 11.57
C ASP A 162 4.43 6.26 11.20
N CYS A 163 4.33 7.56 10.97
CA CYS A 163 5.46 8.37 10.59
C CYS A 163 5.39 9.72 11.29
N ASN A 164 6.52 10.16 11.84
CA ASN A 164 6.63 11.40 12.61
C ASN A 164 6.34 12.68 11.78
N LEU A 165 6.22 12.55 10.46
CA LEU A 165 5.91 13.63 9.52
C LEU A 165 4.47 13.59 8.97
N ALA A 166 3.64 12.63 9.41
CA ALA A 166 2.25 12.44 8.98
C ALA A 166 2.06 12.36 7.45
N ASP A 167 1.67 13.48 6.80
CA ASP A 167 1.37 13.53 5.37
C ASP A 167 2.62 13.76 4.49
N ASP A 168 3.78 14.08 5.09
CA ASP A 168 5.06 14.25 4.38
C ASP A 168 5.91 12.94 4.42
N CYS A 169 5.25 11.80 4.59
CA CYS A 169 5.87 10.47 4.60
C CYS A 169 5.74 9.87 3.19
N GLY A 170 6.81 9.24 2.67
CA GLY A 170 6.78 8.63 1.33
C GLY A 170 7.35 9.47 0.18
N GLY A 171 8.24 10.44 0.44
CA GLY A 171 8.87 11.24 -0.64
C GLY A 171 10.01 10.56 -1.41
N GLY A 172 10.06 9.23 -1.45
CA GLY A 172 11.02 8.41 -2.20
C GLY A 172 10.62 6.94 -2.12
N GLY A 173 10.84 6.17 -3.19
CA GLY A 173 10.53 4.73 -3.24
C GLY A 173 11.39 3.98 -2.23
N GLY A 174 10.78 3.34 -1.24
CA GLY A 174 11.50 2.81 -0.08
C GLY A 174 10.78 3.12 1.22
N GLY A 175 10.59 2.07 2.02
CA GLY A 175 9.95 2.10 3.32
C GLY A 175 10.66 2.94 4.40
N ALA A 176 11.91 3.37 4.20
CA ALA A 176 12.74 3.96 5.24
C ALA A 176 12.16 5.24 5.92
N GLY A 177 12.25 5.32 7.26
CA GLY A 177 11.82 6.51 7.99
C GLY A 177 11.91 6.41 9.51
N GLU A 178 11.20 7.30 10.20
CA GLU A 178 11.09 7.29 11.67
C GLU A 178 9.61 7.24 12.09
N GLY A 179 9.22 6.09 12.64
CA GLY A 179 7.89 5.81 13.18
C GLY A 179 7.91 5.36 14.65
N SER A 180 6.76 4.92 15.14
CA SER A 180 6.58 4.38 16.49
C SER A 180 7.04 2.92 16.61
N PRO A 181 7.15 2.36 17.82
CA PRO A 181 7.37 0.92 18.00
C PRO A 181 6.14 0.02 17.70
N ALA A 182 5.04 0.55 17.18
CA ALA A 182 3.80 -0.20 17.02
C ALA A 182 3.71 -0.89 15.67
N SER A 183 3.27 -2.14 15.67
CA SER A 183 2.88 -2.81 14.43
C SER A 183 1.52 -2.28 13.94
N ILE A 184 1.27 -2.36 12.64
CA ILE A 184 -0.01 -2.00 12.04
C ILE A 184 -0.70 -3.28 11.55
N SER A 185 -1.99 -3.42 11.87
CA SER A 185 -2.82 -4.50 11.34
C SER A 185 -4.05 -3.94 10.63
N VAL A 186 -4.17 -4.25 9.34
CA VAL A 186 -5.30 -3.87 8.49
C VAL A 186 -6.06 -5.11 8.07
N THR A 187 -7.37 -5.11 8.31
CA THR A 187 -8.27 -6.20 7.91
C THR A 187 -9.44 -5.64 7.12
N LEU A 188 -9.50 -5.96 5.83
CA LEU A 188 -10.54 -5.55 4.89
C LEU A 188 -11.36 -6.76 4.47
N ASN A 189 -12.68 -6.71 4.69
CA ASN A 189 -13.60 -7.75 4.24
C ASN A 189 -14.77 -7.12 3.48
N TYR A 190 -14.98 -7.51 2.22
CA TYR A 190 -16.05 -6.92 1.39
C TYR A 190 -15.90 -5.40 1.26
N VAL A 191 -14.67 -4.92 1.09
CA VAL A 191 -14.39 -3.49 0.95
C VAL A 191 -14.33 -3.12 -0.53
N THR A 192 -14.84 -1.95 -0.88
CA THR A 192 -14.68 -1.38 -2.22
C THR A 192 -13.97 -0.04 -2.09
N VAL A 193 -12.81 0.09 -2.70
CA VAL A 193 -12.10 1.35 -2.89
C VAL A 193 -12.17 1.70 -4.37
N ASP A 194 -12.76 2.84 -4.70
CA ASP A 194 -13.13 3.14 -6.09
C ASP A 194 -13.00 4.63 -6.39
N ASN A 195 -12.20 4.97 -7.40
CA ASN A 195 -12.00 6.35 -7.85
C ASN A 195 -11.54 7.26 -6.70
N VAL A 196 -10.51 6.83 -5.97
CA VAL A 196 -9.78 7.61 -4.96
C VAL A 196 -8.43 8.01 -5.53
N GLY A 197 -7.69 8.90 -4.87
CA GLY A 197 -6.34 9.26 -5.31
C GLY A 197 -6.25 10.15 -6.54
N GLN A 198 -7.36 10.51 -7.16
CA GLN A 198 -7.37 11.24 -8.43
C GLN A 198 -7.00 12.73 -8.30
N GLY A 199 -6.56 13.18 -7.12
CA GLY A 199 -6.36 14.59 -6.78
C GLY A 199 -4.95 14.98 -6.36
N LYS A 200 -4.01 14.05 -6.26
CA LYS A 200 -2.56 14.29 -6.12
C LYS A 200 -1.81 13.04 -6.59
N MET A 201 -0.53 13.21 -6.96
CA MET A 201 0.40 12.10 -7.22
C MET A 201 0.62 11.29 -5.93
N ASP A 202 0.91 9.99 -6.06
CA ASP A 202 1.17 9.08 -4.93
C ASP A 202 0.01 9.08 -3.91
N ALA A 203 -1.13 8.56 -4.37
CA ALA A 203 -2.39 8.60 -3.66
C ALA A 203 -3.23 7.33 -3.87
N ASP A 204 -3.11 6.44 -2.92
CA ASP A 204 -3.39 5.00 -3.10
C ASP A 204 -4.77 4.62 -2.58
N GLY A 205 -5.15 3.38 -2.86
CA GLY A 205 -6.42 2.85 -2.41
C GLY A 205 -6.36 2.59 -0.91
N LEU A 206 -5.32 1.87 -0.51
CA LEU A 206 -4.86 1.67 0.86
C LEU A 206 -3.37 2.01 0.91
N ARG A 207 -3.00 2.97 1.76
CA ARG A 207 -1.62 3.31 2.11
C ARG A 207 -1.35 2.90 3.56
N VAL A 208 -0.27 2.16 3.81
CA VAL A 208 0.19 1.85 5.16
C VAL A 208 1.66 2.20 5.29
N ASP A 209 1.95 3.24 6.06
CA ASP A 209 3.33 3.59 6.42
C ASP A 209 3.65 3.06 7.81
N GLU A 210 4.44 1.99 7.92
CA GLU A 210 5.14 1.62 9.15
C GLU A 210 6.60 2.03 8.99
N ARG A 211 6.98 3.18 9.55
CA ARG A 211 8.35 3.70 9.44
C ARG A 211 9.20 3.36 10.68
N GLY A 212 8.69 2.48 11.51
CA GLY A 212 9.14 2.16 12.86
C GLY A 212 9.80 0.79 12.91
N ILE A 213 9.72 0.12 14.06
CA ILE A 213 10.25 -1.27 14.21
C ILE A 213 9.12 -2.31 14.25
N GLY A 214 7.88 -1.86 14.03
CA GLY A 214 6.69 -2.70 14.02
C GLY A 214 6.53 -3.40 12.68
N SER A 215 5.69 -4.44 12.64
CA SER A 215 5.36 -5.13 11.40
C SER A 215 4.09 -4.58 10.75
N ILE A 216 3.95 -4.79 9.44
CA ILE A 216 2.67 -4.64 8.75
C ILE A 216 1.99 -6.01 8.66
N HIS A 217 0.71 -6.07 9.03
CA HIS A 217 -0.15 -7.23 8.85
C HIS A 217 -1.40 -6.86 8.04
N ALA A 218 -1.43 -7.22 6.76
CA ALA A 218 -2.55 -6.95 5.87
C ALA A 218 -3.37 -8.23 5.59
N THR A 219 -4.68 -8.16 5.76
CA THR A 219 -5.61 -9.22 5.34
C THR A 219 -6.73 -8.60 4.51
N ILE A 220 -6.79 -8.97 3.23
CA ILE A 220 -7.72 -8.41 2.25
C ILE A 220 -8.56 -9.54 1.66
N ASN A 221 -9.82 -9.60 2.05
CA ASN A 221 -10.74 -10.64 1.60
C ASN A 221 -11.91 -10.05 0.83
N ASN A 222 -12.26 -10.64 -0.31
CA ASN A 222 -13.47 -10.31 -1.05
C ASN A 222 -13.58 -8.81 -1.35
N SER A 223 -12.45 -8.14 -1.58
CA SER A 223 -12.36 -6.69 -1.69
C SER A 223 -11.91 -6.25 -3.08
N SER A 224 -12.18 -5.00 -3.43
CA SER A 224 -11.92 -4.47 -4.77
C SER A 224 -11.32 -3.07 -4.67
N PHE A 225 -10.18 -2.88 -5.33
CA PHE A 225 -9.50 -1.62 -5.55
C PHE A 225 -9.58 -1.32 -7.04
N LYS A 226 -10.14 -0.16 -7.38
CA LYS A 226 -10.46 0.16 -8.77
C LYS A 226 -10.32 1.64 -9.07
N ASN A 227 -9.76 1.97 -10.24
CA ASN A 227 -9.61 3.36 -10.70
C ASN A 227 -8.89 4.22 -9.66
N VAL A 228 -7.93 3.65 -8.95
CA VAL A 228 -7.12 4.43 -8.02
C VAL A 228 -6.17 5.33 -8.82
N GLY A 229 -5.89 6.50 -8.25
CA GLY A 229 -5.00 7.49 -8.84
C GLY A 229 -3.58 6.95 -8.96
N ALA A 230 -3.05 6.44 -7.85
CA ALA A 230 -1.80 5.68 -7.78
C ALA A 230 -2.11 4.19 -7.49
N ASP A 231 -1.40 3.57 -6.56
CA ASP A 231 -1.51 2.15 -6.27
C ASP A 231 -2.89 1.72 -5.81
N GLY A 232 -3.30 0.51 -6.19
CA GLY A 232 -4.45 -0.10 -5.54
C GLY A 232 -4.23 -0.25 -4.03
N VAL A 233 -3.06 -0.72 -3.65
CA VAL A 233 -2.59 -0.88 -2.26
C VAL A 233 -1.10 -0.65 -2.26
N GLU A 234 -0.58 0.03 -1.24
CA GLU A 234 0.84 0.28 -1.01
C GLU A 234 1.14 0.06 0.47
N LEU A 235 2.16 -0.73 0.78
CA LEU A 235 2.55 -1.10 2.14
C LEU A 235 4.06 -0.91 2.35
N ASP A 236 4.42 0.06 3.18
CA ASP A 236 5.81 0.44 3.39
C ASP A 236 6.24 0.11 4.81
N GLU A 237 7.10 -0.90 4.97
CA GLU A 237 7.84 -1.11 6.21
C GLU A 237 9.27 -0.57 6.10
N GLY A 238 9.67 0.24 7.08
CA GLY A 238 10.89 1.02 7.00
C GLY A 238 12.06 0.60 7.85
N GLN A 239 11.91 -0.38 8.75
CA GLN A 239 13.02 -0.85 9.56
C GLN A 239 13.04 -2.37 9.71
N SER A 240 12.51 -2.94 10.79
CA SER A 240 12.93 -4.32 11.18
C SER A 240 11.78 -5.26 11.45
N GLY A 241 10.56 -4.79 11.23
CA GLY A 241 9.37 -5.61 11.27
C GLY A 241 9.04 -6.13 9.89
N SER A 242 8.60 -7.38 9.82
CA SER A 242 8.18 -7.97 8.55
C SER A 242 6.89 -7.38 7.97
N VAL A 243 6.69 -7.54 6.66
CA VAL A 243 5.40 -7.35 5.98
C VAL A 243 4.71 -8.71 5.78
N LEU A 244 3.52 -8.90 6.34
CA LEU A 244 2.74 -10.14 6.22
C LEU A 244 1.40 -9.90 5.55
N VAL A 245 1.19 -10.49 4.37
CA VAL A 245 0.03 -10.25 3.53
C VAL A 245 -0.76 -11.52 3.23
N SER A 246 -2.08 -11.41 3.32
CA SER A 246 -3.01 -12.40 2.80
C SER A 246 -4.13 -11.75 2.01
N VAL A 247 -4.18 -12.06 0.71
CA VAL A 247 -5.21 -11.60 -0.22
C VAL A 247 -6.00 -12.80 -0.73
N ILE A 248 -7.32 -12.77 -0.57
CA ILE A 248 -8.21 -13.84 -1.02
C ILE A 248 -9.43 -13.25 -1.74
N ASP A 249 -9.80 -13.82 -2.88
CA ASP A 249 -11.00 -13.48 -3.65
C ASP A 249 -11.13 -11.97 -3.94
N SER A 250 -10.01 -11.29 -4.23
CA SER A 250 -9.98 -9.82 -4.36
C SER A 250 -9.58 -9.36 -5.77
N SER A 251 -9.66 -8.05 -6.02
CA SER A 251 -9.32 -7.49 -7.33
C SER A 251 -8.62 -6.13 -7.25
N PHE A 252 -7.60 -5.95 -8.10
CA PHE A 252 -6.87 -4.69 -8.31
C PHE A 252 -6.99 -4.35 -9.81
N ILE A 253 -7.75 -3.30 -10.13
CA ILE A 253 -8.22 -3.07 -11.50
C ILE A 253 -8.14 -1.61 -11.92
N ASP A 254 -7.43 -1.32 -13.01
CA ASP A 254 -7.32 0.02 -13.58
C ASP A 254 -6.73 1.06 -12.59
N ASN A 255 -5.68 0.72 -11.82
CA ASN A 255 -4.99 1.65 -10.92
C ASN A 255 -3.80 2.37 -11.62
N GLY A 256 -3.14 3.34 -10.97
CA GLY A 256 -2.03 4.13 -11.52
C GLY A 256 -2.43 5.17 -12.59
N THR A 257 -3.70 5.60 -12.58
CA THR A 257 -4.26 6.40 -13.69
C THR A 257 -4.05 7.92 -13.56
N TYR A 258 -3.54 8.43 -12.44
CA TYR A 258 -3.42 9.87 -12.19
C TYR A 258 -2.35 10.51 -13.09
N CYS A 259 -1.14 9.96 -13.07
CA CYS A 259 0.00 10.40 -13.88
C CYS A 259 -0.03 9.78 -15.29
N HIS A 260 -1.17 9.88 -15.99
CA HIS A 260 -1.37 9.16 -17.25
C HIS A 260 -0.44 9.66 -18.40
N PRO A 261 0.31 8.75 -19.07
CA PRO A 261 1.18 9.09 -20.20
C PRO A 261 0.54 9.89 -21.34
N ASN A 262 -0.72 9.59 -21.70
CA ASN A 262 -1.48 10.33 -22.72
C ASN A 262 -1.60 11.85 -22.45
N ILE A 263 -1.45 12.27 -21.19
CA ILE A 263 -1.47 13.68 -20.78
C ILE A 263 -0.03 14.22 -20.70
N LEU A 264 0.88 13.43 -20.16
CA LEU A 264 2.21 13.86 -19.72
C LEU A 264 3.32 13.72 -20.77
N GLU A 265 3.22 12.78 -21.71
CA GLU A 265 4.22 12.56 -22.79
C GLU A 265 4.60 13.85 -23.53
N SER A 266 3.64 14.77 -23.72
CA SER A 266 3.90 16.03 -24.42
C SER A 266 4.78 17.02 -23.66
N PHE A 267 5.05 16.75 -22.39
CA PHE A 267 5.92 17.52 -21.50
C PHE A 267 7.31 16.89 -21.32
N MET A 268 7.48 15.62 -21.70
CA MET A 268 8.77 14.92 -21.66
C MET A 268 9.82 15.60 -22.54
N PRO A 269 11.11 15.55 -22.17
CA PRO A 269 12.18 16.01 -23.03
C PRO A 269 12.25 15.19 -24.33
N ALA A 270 12.88 15.74 -25.37
CA ALA A 270 13.00 15.04 -26.66
C ALA A 270 14.01 13.87 -26.63
N GLU A 271 14.94 13.90 -25.67
CA GLU A 271 15.83 12.81 -25.28
C GLU A 271 15.56 12.63 -23.78
N ASP A 272 14.82 11.59 -23.45
CA ASP A 272 14.36 11.19 -22.11
C ASP A 272 15.38 10.33 -21.38
N GLU A 273 16.25 9.64 -22.08
CA GLU A 273 17.34 8.86 -21.49
C GLU A 273 18.71 9.20 -22.11
N GLY A 274 19.81 8.85 -21.43
CA GLY A 274 21.12 8.84 -22.04
C GLY A 274 22.28 8.41 -21.14
N GLU A 275 23.12 7.50 -21.65
CA GLU A 275 24.34 6.98 -21.02
C GLU A 275 25.62 7.58 -21.65
N PHE A 276 26.63 7.90 -20.84
CA PHE A 276 27.86 8.57 -21.26
C PHE A 276 29.11 8.03 -20.56
N ASP A 277 30.24 7.97 -21.28
CA ASP A 277 31.54 7.72 -20.63
C ASP A 277 31.89 8.83 -19.61
N ASP A 278 32.71 8.49 -18.61
CA ASP A 278 33.28 9.47 -17.66
C ASP A 278 34.00 10.65 -18.36
N TYR A 279 33.88 11.84 -17.75
CA TYR A 279 34.40 13.14 -18.22
C TYR A 279 33.80 13.68 -19.53
N LYS A 280 32.64 13.18 -20.00
CA LYS A 280 32.00 13.64 -21.26
C LYS A 280 30.96 14.73 -21.05
N ILE A 281 29.96 14.45 -20.22
CA ILE A 281 28.76 15.27 -20.06
C ILE A 281 28.61 15.66 -18.60
N LYS A 282 28.31 16.93 -18.34
CA LYS A 282 27.94 17.41 -17.01
C LYS A 282 26.43 17.49 -16.88
N GLU A 283 25.95 17.43 -15.66
CA GLU A 283 24.51 17.49 -15.36
C GLU A 283 23.83 18.75 -15.93
N ASN A 284 24.54 19.88 -15.99
CA ASN A 284 24.00 21.12 -16.57
C ASN A 284 23.92 21.10 -18.12
N GLU A 285 24.32 20.00 -18.76
CA GLU A 285 24.32 19.78 -20.20
C GLU A 285 23.25 18.76 -20.64
N ILE A 286 22.63 18.04 -19.71
CA ILE A 286 21.44 17.18 -19.94
C ILE A 286 20.14 17.99 -19.72
N PRO A 287 18.97 17.48 -20.13
CA PRO A 287 17.70 18.15 -19.86
C PRO A 287 17.51 18.42 -18.36
N ALA A 288 16.97 19.60 -18.04
CA ALA A 288 16.59 19.94 -16.68
C ALA A 288 15.25 19.29 -16.33
N ALA A 289 14.95 19.15 -15.03
CA ALA A 289 13.66 18.68 -14.54
C ALA A 289 12.49 19.41 -15.24
N VAL A 290 11.43 18.65 -15.54
CA VAL A 290 10.26 19.18 -16.23
C VAL A 290 9.53 20.17 -15.32
N VAL A 291 9.05 21.27 -15.91
CA VAL A 291 8.25 22.27 -15.21
C VAL A 291 7.09 22.76 -16.08
N GLY A 292 5.95 23.02 -15.46
CA GLY A 292 4.76 23.55 -16.11
C GLY A 292 3.88 22.52 -16.81
N SER A 293 4.03 21.24 -16.48
CA SER A 293 3.04 20.20 -16.72
C SER A 293 1.80 20.40 -15.80
N PRO A 294 0.71 19.63 -15.97
CA PRO A 294 -0.42 19.67 -15.04
C PRO A 294 -0.03 19.31 -13.61
N ASP A 295 0.92 18.39 -13.45
CA ASP A 295 1.58 18.07 -12.19
C ASP A 295 3.04 17.68 -12.43
N ASP A 296 3.98 18.55 -12.02
CA ASP A 296 5.40 18.37 -12.30
C ASP A 296 6.02 17.22 -11.49
N THR A 297 5.32 16.72 -10.47
CA THR A 297 5.78 15.57 -9.68
C THR A 297 5.55 14.24 -10.37
N CYS A 298 4.68 14.16 -11.39
CA CYS A 298 4.45 12.94 -12.17
C CYS A 298 5.56 12.63 -13.19
N ILE A 299 6.61 13.45 -13.27
CA ILE A 299 7.71 13.24 -14.21
C ILE A 299 8.99 13.19 -13.41
N GLU A 300 9.46 11.97 -13.25
CA GLU A 300 10.67 11.60 -12.56
C GLU A 300 11.89 12.06 -13.37
N ARG A 301 12.98 12.39 -12.67
CA ARG A 301 14.26 12.67 -13.33
C ARG A 301 15.39 12.11 -12.48
N GLU A 302 15.91 11.00 -12.95
CA GLU A 302 17.01 10.30 -12.34
C GLU A 302 18.33 10.69 -12.99
N VAL A 303 19.38 10.86 -12.19
CA VAL A 303 20.73 11.16 -12.70
C VAL A 303 21.77 10.44 -11.86
N SER A 304 22.42 9.47 -12.48
CA SER A 304 23.61 8.84 -11.92
C SER A 304 24.87 9.61 -12.33
N LEU A 305 25.80 9.75 -11.38
CA LEU A 305 27.06 10.48 -11.56
C LEU A 305 28.24 9.59 -11.22
N TYR A 306 29.26 9.59 -12.07
CA TYR A 306 30.58 9.09 -11.70
C TYR A 306 31.17 9.84 -10.51
N ASP A 307 32.12 9.22 -9.80
CA ASP A 307 32.98 9.83 -8.77
C ASP A 307 33.61 11.17 -9.19
N SER A 308 33.79 11.37 -10.50
CA SER A 308 34.33 12.59 -11.10
C SER A 308 33.36 13.78 -11.08
N GLY A 309 32.07 13.52 -10.82
CA GLY A 309 30.95 14.46 -10.91
C GLY A 309 30.42 14.69 -12.33
N TYR A 310 30.71 13.79 -13.26
CA TYR A 310 30.13 13.77 -14.61
C TYR A 310 28.99 12.76 -14.66
N VAL A 311 28.04 12.99 -15.57
CA VAL A 311 26.88 12.11 -15.76
C VAL A 311 27.36 10.78 -16.31
N GLU A 312 26.98 9.72 -15.62
CA GLU A 312 27.04 8.34 -16.12
C GLU A 312 25.82 8.09 -16.97
N GLU A 313 24.63 8.33 -16.41
CA GLU A 313 23.35 8.19 -17.09
C GLU A 313 22.32 9.17 -16.53
N TYR A 314 21.28 9.43 -17.30
CA TYR A 314 20.06 10.07 -16.83
C TYR A 314 18.86 9.44 -17.50
N GLU A 315 17.73 9.53 -16.82
CA GLU A 315 16.43 9.06 -17.32
C GLU A 315 15.31 10.00 -16.86
N PHE A 316 14.25 10.06 -17.66
CA PHE A 316 13.00 10.68 -17.33
C PHE A 316 11.90 9.63 -17.50
N GLY A 317 11.25 9.28 -16.39
CA GLY A 317 10.06 8.44 -16.36
C GLY A 317 8.79 9.26 -16.20
N ILE A 318 7.67 8.70 -16.63
CA ILE A 318 6.36 9.14 -16.12
C ILE A 318 6.06 8.17 -14.99
N ASP A 319 5.87 8.72 -13.81
CA ASP A 319 5.61 7.97 -12.58
C ASP A 319 4.22 7.35 -12.66
N THR A 320 4.15 6.06 -13.03
CA THR A 320 2.93 5.27 -13.03
C THR A 320 2.96 4.28 -11.89
N ASP A 321 1.78 3.78 -11.51
CA ASP A 321 1.65 3.01 -10.28
C ASP A 321 0.87 1.71 -10.49
N ASP A 322 0.90 0.86 -9.47
CA ASP A 322 0.62 -0.56 -9.53
C ASP A 322 -0.78 -0.97 -9.16
N GLY A 323 -1.05 -2.25 -9.41
CA GLY A 323 -2.17 -2.92 -8.76
C GLY A 323 -2.01 -2.98 -7.25
N PHE A 324 -0.84 -3.37 -6.79
CA PHE A 324 -0.49 -3.53 -5.38
C PHE A 324 1.03 -3.58 -5.25
N ASP A 325 1.56 -2.57 -4.58
CA ASP A 325 2.95 -2.38 -4.24
C ASP A 325 3.26 -2.69 -2.74
N ILE A 326 4.46 -3.19 -2.46
CA ILE A 326 5.02 -3.40 -1.11
C ILE A 326 6.52 -3.09 -1.13
N ASP A 327 6.93 -2.18 -0.24
CA ASP A 327 8.33 -1.94 0.13
C ASP A 327 8.63 -2.49 1.54
N GLU A 328 9.55 -3.46 1.66
CA GLU A 328 10.23 -3.78 2.92
C GLU A 328 11.69 -3.28 2.84
N ALA A 329 12.01 -2.19 3.53
CA ALA A 329 13.30 -1.51 3.37
C ALA A 329 14.39 -1.91 4.39
N GLY A 330 14.15 -2.90 5.27
CA GLY A 330 15.15 -3.33 6.24
C GLY A 330 15.16 -4.84 6.45
N PRO A 331 15.64 -5.36 7.60
CA PRO A 331 15.94 -6.80 7.68
C PRO A 331 14.74 -7.71 8.00
N GLY A 332 13.50 -7.31 7.72
CA GLY A 332 12.31 -8.09 8.02
C GLY A 332 11.77 -8.83 6.79
N ASP A 333 11.31 -10.07 6.96
CA ASP A 333 10.80 -10.81 5.80
C ASP A 333 9.55 -10.17 5.15
N LEU A 334 9.48 -10.16 3.82
CA LEU A 334 8.24 -10.00 3.06
C LEU A 334 7.59 -11.38 2.88
N THR A 335 6.40 -11.60 3.45
CA THR A 335 5.64 -12.84 3.27
C THR A 335 4.23 -12.57 2.77
N ALA A 336 3.92 -13.01 1.54
CA ALA A 336 2.63 -12.74 0.92
C ALA A 336 1.96 -13.97 0.29
N SER A 337 0.63 -14.00 0.40
CA SER A 337 -0.23 -15.02 -0.21
C SER A 337 -1.34 -14.38 -1.03
N ILE A 338 -1.37 -14.66 -2.34
CA ILE A 338 -2.32 -14.09 -3.32
C ILE A 338 -3.16 -15.22 -3.92
N ILE A 339 -4.42 -15.31 -3.50
CA ILE A 339 -5.29 -16.45 -3.80
C ILE A 339 -6.60 -15.99 -4.44
N ASP A 340 -6.99 -16.62 -5.55
CA ASP A 340 -8.25 -16.34 -6.23
C ASP A 340 -8.40 -14.85 -6.63
N THR A 341 -7.30 -14.21 -7.03
CA THR A 341 -7.23 -12.75 -7.25
C THR A 341 -7.20 -12.39 -8.72
N MET A 342 -7.85 -11.28 -9.07
CA MET A 342 -7.77 -10.63 -10.39
C MET A 342 -6.91 -9.37 -10.30
N ILE A 343 -5.86 -9.29 -11.12
CA ILE A 343 -4.98 -8.13 -11.27
C ILE A 343 -5.08 -7.71 -12.74
N SER A 344 -5.51 -6.48 -13.03
CA SER A 344 -5.72 -6.13 -14.43
C SER A 344 -5.79 -4.65 -14.74
N GLY A 345 -5.15 -4.25 -15.84
CA GLY A 345 -5.30 -2.89 -16.36
C GLY A 345 -4.57 -1.85 -15.54
N ASN A 346 -3.71 -2.26 -14.60
CA ASN A 346 -2.91 -1.30 -13.84
C ASN A 346 -1.88 -0.64 -14.74
N PHE A 347 -1.52 0.58 -14.39
CA PHE A 347 -0.80 1.47 -15.29
C PHE A 347 0.71 1.31 -15.23
N ASP A 348 1.21 0.55 -14.27
CA ASP A 348 2.53 -0.05 -14.27
C ASP A 348 2.45 -1.58 -14.11
N GLU A 349 3.10 -2.17 -13.12
CA GLU A 349 3.03 -3.57 -12.77
C GLU A 349 1.66 -3.99 -12.19
N GLY A 350 1.42 -5.30 -12.28
CA GLY A 350 0.28 -5.93 -11.64
C GLY A 350 0.42 -5.98 -10.13
N LEU A 351 1.52 -6.58 -9.68
CA LEU A 351 2.02 -6.57 -8.32
C LEU A 351 3.50 -6.26 -8.43
N ASP A 352 4.00 -5.33 -7.62
CA ASP A 352 5.43 -5.13 -7.40
C ASP A 352 5.72 -5.31 -5.91
N PHE A 353 6.68 -6.15 -5.54
CA PHE A 353 6.93 -6.53 -4.15
C PHE A 353 8.43 -6.58 -3.90
N ASP A 354 8.93 -5.55 -3.24
CA ASP A 354 10.34 -5.32 -3.05
C ASP A 354 10.77 -5.52 -1.59
N GLU A 355 11.93 -6.14 -1.46
CA GLU A 355 12.67 -6.32 -0.22
C GLU A 355 14.06 -5.75 -0.48
N GLU A 356 14.36 -4.59 0.13
CA GLU A 356 15.59 -3.83 -0.09
C GLU A 356 16.66 -4.06 0.99
N GLY A 357 16.38 -4.91 1.99
CA GLY A 357 17.22 -5.18 3.14
C GLY A 357 17.49 -6.67 3.37
N ALA A 358 18.10 -6.97 4.52
CA ALA A 358 18.64 -8.32 4.75
C ALA A 358 17.58 -9.36 5.21
N GLY A 359 16.34 -9.27 4.73
CA GLY A 359 15.27 -10.22 5.00
C GLY A 359 15.07 -11.16 3.82
N SER A 360 13.84 -11.48 3.43
CA SER A 360 13.57 -12.52 2.42
C SER A 360 12.14 -12.43 1.91
N ILE A 361 11.97 -12.67 0.61
CA ILE A 361 10.65 -12.77 -0.01
C ILE A 361 10.13 -14.22 0.05
N ASN A 362 8.93 -14.39 0.60
CA ASN A 362 8.22 -15.67 0.68
C ASN A 362 6.82 -15.58 0.04
N MET A 363 6.71 -16.07 -1.20
CA MET A 363 5.53 -15.89 -2.05
C MET A 363 4.73 -17.15 -2.30
N ILE A 364 3.41 -17.03 -2.16
CA ILE A 364 2.44 -18.03 -2.60
C ILE A 364 1.39 -17.38 -3.50
N ILE A 365 1.32 -17.80 -4.76
CA ILE A 365 0.30 -17.32 -5.71
C ILE A 365 -0.53 -18.52 -6.18
N VAL A 366 -1.85 -18.49 -5.98
CA VAL A 366 -2.74 -19.61 -6.29
C VAL A 366 -4.01 -19.16 -7.01
N ASN A 367 -4.29 -19.74 -8.18
CA ASN A 367 -5.50 -19.47 -8.96
C ASN A 367 -5.75 -17.97 -9.20
N SER A 368 -4.68 -17.22 -9.43
CA SER A 368 -4.72 -15.77 -9.66
C SER A 368 -4.43 -15.47 -11.13
N ASN A 369 -5.01 -14.39 -11.65
CA ASN A 369 -4.81 -13.96 -13.03
C ASN A 369 -4.36 -12.50 -13.06
N SER A 370 -3.24 -12.25 -13.72
CA SER A 370 -2.72 -10.92 -14.04
C SER A 370 -2.83 -10.69 -15.55
N MET A 371 -3.44 -9.59 -15.98
CA MET A 371 -3.63 -9.33 -17.41
C MET A 371 -3.78 -7.85 -17.77
N ASN A 372 -3.23 -7.47 -18.92
CA ASN A 372 -3.35 -6.11 -19.47
C ASN A 372 -2.81 -5.02 -18.53
N ASN A 373 -1.84 -5.32 -17.66
CA ASN A 373 -1.08 -4.26 -17.01
C ASN A 373 -0.08 -3.64 -18.00
N SER A 374 0.33 -2.41 -17.77
CA SER A 374 1.25 -1.70 -18.67
C SER A 374 2.65 -2.29 -18.65
N ASP A 375 3.09 -2.81 -17.51
CA ASP A 375 4.36 -3.50 -17.36
C ASP A 375 4.15 -4.95 -16.89
N ASP A 376 4.88 -5.43 -15.87
CA ASP A 376 4.90 -6.83 -15.47
C ASP A 376 3.56 -7.33 -14.91
N GLY A 377 3.34 -8.64 -15.04
CA GLY A 377 2.20 -9.30 -14.42
C GLY A 377 2.34 -9.43 -12.91
N TYR A 378 3.53 -9.83 -12.46
CA TYR A 378 3.90 -10.13 -11.09
C TYR A 378 5.42 -9.94 -10.96
N LYS A 379 5.87 -8.99 -10.16
CA LYS A 379 7.29 -8.70 -9.94
C LYS A 379 7.66 -8.82 -8.46
N HIS A 380 8.87 -9.29 -8.22
CA HIS A 380 9.42 -9.50 -6.89
C HIS A 380 10.94 -9.38 -6.94
N SER A 381 11.50 -8.47 -6.16
CA SER A 381 12.94 -8.15 -6.16
C SER A 381 13.47 -8.18 -4.74
N GLU A 382 14.53 -8.96 -4.50
CA GLU A 382 15.28 -8.93 -3.25
C GLU A 382 16.69 -8.39 -3.54
N SER A 383 16.99 -7.21 -3.00
CA SER A 383 18.12 -6.36 -3.42
C SER A 383 19.32 -6.36 -2.45
N ASP A 384 19.26 -7.08 -1.32
CA ASP A 384 20.36 -7.19 -0.33
C ASP A 384 20.53 -8.68 0.07
N ASP A 385 21.03 -8.97 1.26
CA ASP A 385 21.21 -10.34 1.76
C ASP A 385 19.84 -11.03 2.05
N GLY A 386 19.31 -11.86 1.15
CA GLY A 386 18.05 -12.58 1.40
C GLY A 386 17.78 -13.79 0.50
N ASP A 387 16.66 -14.49 0.72
CA ASP A 387 16.24 -15.56 -0.20
C ASP A 387 14.90 -15.17 -0.86
N VAL A 388 14.77 -15.38 -2.17
CA VAL A 388 13.48 -15.34 -2.87
C VAL A 388 12.89 -16.74 -3.02
N ASN A 389 11.82 -17.01 -2.27
CA ASN A 389 11.13 -18.30 -2.27
C ASN A 389 9.70 -18.16 -2.81
N ALA A 390 9.40 -18.77 -3.96
CA ALA A 390 8.08 -18.66 -4.58
C ALA A 390 7.43 -20.00 -4.94
N TYR A 391 6.13 -20.09 -4.69
CA TYR A 391 5.27 -21.18 -5.16
C TYR A 391 4.04 -20.65 -5.89
N VAL A 392 3.97 -20.93 -7.20
CA VAL A 392 2.88 -20.49 -8.09
C VAL A 392 2.08 -21.69 -8.57
N LEU A 393 0.75 -21.66 -8.44
CA LEU A 393 -0.15 -22.77 -8.77
C LEU A 393 -1.42 -22.31 -9.50
N ASP A 394 -1.71 -22.89 -10.67
CA ASP A 394 -2.93 -22.62 -11.49
C ASP A 394 -3.15 -21.12 -11.80
N SER A 395 -2.06 -20.36 -11.90
CA SER A 395 -2.08 -18.92 -12.14
C SER A 395 -1.73 -18.57 -13.59
N ARG A 396 -2.13 -17.37 -14.02
CA ARG A 396 -1.94 -16.91 -15.40
C ARG A 396 -1.44 -15.47 -15.42
N ALA A 397 -0.50 -15.18 -16.31
CA ALA A 397 -0.09 -13.83 -16.66
C ALA A 397 -0.17 -13.68 -18.18
N TYR A 398 -0.97 -12.73 -18.69
CA TYR A 398 -1.17 -12.63 -20.13
C TYR A 398 -1.56 -11.23 -20.61
N GLU A 399 -1.12 -10.89 -21.82
CA GLU A 399 -1.39 -9.57 -22.42
C GLU A 399 -0.86 -8.40 -21.56
N ASN A 400 0.14 -8.63 -20.71
CA ASN A 400 0.85 -7.58 -19.98
C ASN A 400 1.91 -6.92 -20.88
N GLY A 401 2.23 -5.65 -20.64
CA GLY A 401 3.23 -4.94 -21.45
C GLY A 401 4.67 -5.29 -21.12
N GLY A 402 4.93 -5.82 -19.92
CA GLY A 402 6.21 -6.42 -19.53
C GLY A 402 6.18 -7.94 -19.60
N LYS A 403 6.85 -8.58 -18.65
CA LYS A 403 6.93 -10.02 -18.41
C LYS A 403 5.69 -10.55 -17.68
N GLY A 404 5.57 -11.87 -17.66
CA GLY A 404 4.47 -12.54 -16.98
C GLY A 404 4.68 -12.65 -15.47
N PHE A 405 5.82 -13.22 -15.07
CA PHE A 405 6.23 -13.40 -13.68
C PHE A 405 7.74 -13.15 -13.58
N VAL A 406 8.15 -12.38 -12.58
CA VAL A 406 9.54 -12.02 -12.29
C VAL A 406 9.85 -12.35 -10.83
N PHE A 407 11.05 -12.90 -10.59
CA PHE A 407 11.59 -13.27 -9.29
C PHE A 407 13.10 -13.10 -9.32
N GLU A 408 13.62 -12.09 -8.64
CA GLU A 408 15.03 -11.68 -8.74
C GLU A 408 15.67 -11.64 -7.36
N GLU A 409 16.90 -12.12 -7.27
CA GLU A 409 17.71 -12.09 -6.05
C GLU A 409 19.12 -11.60 -6.42
N GLU A 410 19.49 -10.44 -5.86
CA GLU A 410 20.64 -9.64 -6.31
C GLU A 410 21.94 -9.86 -5.51
N ASP A 411 21.85 -10.07 -4.19
CA ASP A 411 22.99 -10.05 -3.25
C ASP A 411 23.17 -11.39 -2.50
N GLU A 412 23.59 -11.48 -1.22
CA GLU A 412 23.93 -12.80 -0.62
C GLU A 412 22.67 -13.66 -0.36
N GLY A 413 22.33 -14.55 -1.30
CA GLY A 413 21.06 -15.23 -1.22
C GLY A 413 20.87 -16.52 -2.01
N ASN A 414 19.59 -16.89 -2.18
CA ASN A 414 19.17 -17.87 -3.19
C ASN A 414 17.76 -17.59 -3.69
N VAL A 415 17.56 -17.68 -5.02
CA VAL A 415 16.23 -17.78 -5.63
C VAL A 415 15.75 -19.24 -5.80
N ALA A 416 14.55 -19.54 -5.32
CA ALA A 416 13.92 -20.85 -5.41
C ALA A 416 12.43 -20.75 -5.79
N VAL A 417 12.14 -21.03 -7.07
CA VAL A 417 10.80 -20.89 -7.65
C VAL A 417 10.24 -22.25 -8.06
N THR A 418 8.98 -22.51 -7.70
CA THR A 418 8.21 -23.66 -8.21
C THR A 418 6.93 -23.18 -8.85
N VAL A 419 6.77 -23.47 -10.16
CA VAL A 419 5.55 -23.17 -10.92
C VAL A 419 4.83 -24.45 -11.34
N VAL A 420 3.52 -24.50 -11.08
CA VAL A 420 2.67 -25.67 -11.34
C VAL A 420 1.38 -25.25 -12.05
N ASP A 421 1.08 -25.83 -13.20
CA ASP A 421 -0.11 -25.51 -13.99
C ASP A 421 -0.21 -23.99 -14.31
N VAL A 422 0.93 -23.32 -14.53
CA VAL A 422 1.01 -21.88 -14.82
C VAL A 422 0.93 -21.62 -16.33
N MET A 423 0.37 -20.49 -16.73
CA MET A 423 0.35 -20.03 -18.13
C MET A 423 0.91 -18.62 -18.27
N THR A 424 1.81 -18.42 -19.22
CA THR A 424 2.22 -17.09 -19.71
C THR A 424 1.94 -17.00 -21.21
N THR A 425 1.22 -15.96 -21.65
CA THR A 425 0.99 -15.75 -23.09
C THR A 425 0.79 -14.29 -23.46
N ALA A 426 1.43 -13.88 -24.56
CA ALA A 426 1.33 -12.53 -25.12
C ALA A 426 1.70 -11.42 -24.12
N ASN A 427 2.63 -11.71 -23.20
CA ASN A 427 3.37 -10.68 -22.47
C ASN A 427 4.49 -10.17 -23.40
N ASP A 428 4.74 -8.86 -23.50
CA ASP A 428 5.56 -8.26 -24.57
C ASP A 428 6.49 -7.14 -24.10
N ASP A 429 7.49 -7.52 -23.31
CA ASP A 429 8.70 -6.74 -22.99
C ASP A 429 9.65 -6.48 -24.19
N SER A 430 9.25 -6.87 -25.41
CA SER A 430 10.10 -6.85 -26.62
C SER A 430 11.33 -7.78 -26.61
N ASP A 431 11.47 -8.70 -25.63
CA ASP A 431 12.56 -9.67 -25.56
C ASP A 431 12.12 -11.16 -25.58
N ASP A 432 10.80 -11.41 -25.65
CA ASP A 432 10.19 -12.74 -25.60
C ASP A 432 10.46 -13.44 -24.25
N THR A 433 10.16 -12.77 -23.13
CA THR A 433 10.18 -13.36 -21.77
C THR A 433 8.81 -13.36 -21.07
N GLY A 434 8.38 -14.54 -20.59
CA GLY A 434 7.13 -14.72 -19.85
C GLY A 434 7.33 -15.09 -18.39
N LEU A 435 8.45 -15.73 -18.07
CA LEU A 435 8.85 -16.09 -16.72
C LEU A 435 10.34 -15.81 -16.59
N GLU A 436 10.68 -14.88 -15.72
CA GLU A 436 12.04 -14.56 -15.35
C GLU A 436 12.32 -15.07 -13.94
N VAL A 437 13.49 -15.67 -13.77
CA VAL A 437 14.03 -16.05 -12.48
C VAL A 437 15.53 -15.78 -12.52
N VAL A 438 16.01 -14.86 -11.68
CA VAL A 438 17.40 -14.39 -11.72
C VAL A 438 18.08 -14.64 -10.38
N GLN A 439 19.32 -15.16 -10.47
CA GLN A 439 20.29 -15.20 -9.38
C GLN A 439 21.53 -14.42 -9.84
N ASP A 440 21.71 -13.21 -9.33
CA ASP A 440 22.78 -12.33 -9.82
C ASP A 440 24.12 -12.49 -9.08
N ASP A 441 24.11 -13.13 -7.91
CA ASP A 441 25.29 -13.33 -7.06
C ASP A 441 25.93 -14.74 -7.17
N ASP A 442 26.77 -15.10 -6.17
CA ASP A 442 27.43 -16.41 -6.06
C ASP A 442 26.55 -17.53 -5.42
N GLY A 443 25.29 -17.25 -5.08
CA GLY A 443 24.29 -18.13 -4.49
C GLY A 443 23.72 -19.19 -5.46
N ASN A 444 22.54 -19.75 -5.16
CA ASN A 444 21.98 -20.87 -5.94
C ASN A 444 20.55 -20.65 -6.43
N GLY A 445 20.42 -20.33 -7.72
CA GLY A 445 19.13 -20.29 -8.37
C GLY A 445 18.53 -21.66 -8.72
N SER A 446 17.24 -21.85 -8.45
CA SER A 446 16.51 -23.05 -8.87
C SER A 446 15.06 -22.78 -9.31
N LEU A 447 14.70 -23.30 -10.48
CA LEU A 447 13.36 -23.21 -11.05
C LEU A 447 12.80 -24.61 -11.34
N THR A 448 11.67 -24.96 -10.73
CA THR A 448 10.94 -26.20 -11.03
C THR A 448 9.64 -25.90 -11.78
N ILE A 449 9.50 -26.46 -12.98
CA ILE A 449 8.33 -26.25 -13.85
C ILE A 449 7.56 -27.55 -14.03
N LEU A 450 6.29 -27.56 -13.63
CA LEU A 450 5.41 -28.74 -13.67
C LEU A 450 4.11 -28.42 -14.42
N SER A 451 3.85 -29.09 -15.54
CA SER A 451 2.59 -28.96 -16.30
C SER A 451 2.21 -27.51 -16.71
N SER A 452 3.19 -26.60 -16.79
CA SER A 452 2.99 -25.21 -17.17
C SER A 452 3.19 -24.97 -18.68
N ASP A 453 2.53 -23.93 -19.21
CA ASP A 453 2.65 -23.44 -20.57
C ASP A 453 3.23 -22.02 -20.56
N ILE A 454 4.56 -21.92 -20.65
CA ILE A 454 5.29 -20.65 -20.65
C ILE A 454 5.57 -20.29 -22.11
N SER A 455 4.57 -19.70 -22.78
CA SER A 455 4.61 -19.54 -24.24
C SER A 455 5.50 -18.39 -24.70
N ASP A 456 5.69 -17.41 -23.82
CA ASP A 456 6.51 -16.23 -24.05
C ASP A 456 7.96 -16.43 -23.60
N GLY A 457 8.47 -17.67 -23.46
CA GLY A 457 9.88 -17.87 -23.10
C GLY A 457 10.19 -17.75 -21.60
N ILE A 458 11.44 -18.09 -21.26
CA ILE A 458 11.97 -18.10 -19.89
C ILE A 458 13.33 -17.41 -19.92
N ASP A 459 13.54 -16.47 -19.01
CA ASP A 459 14.86 -15.99 -18.61
C ASP A 459 15.28 -16.65 -17.29
N ASP A 460 16.51 -17.14 -17.22
CA ASP A 460 17.01 -18.04 -16.17
C ASP A 460 18.47 -17.79 -15.77
N ASP A 461 18.90 -16.54 -15.63
CA ASP A 461 20.28 -16.24 -15.23
C ASP A 461 20.62 -16.79 -13.83
N GLY A 462 21.78 -17.41 -13.71
CA GLY A 462 22.23 -18.09 -12.48
C GLY A 462 21.36 -19.28 -12.01
N VAL A 463 20.33 -19.68 -12.77
CA VAL A 463 19.30 -20.64 -12.31
C VAL A 463 19.44 -22.02 -12.94
N THR A 464 19.20 -23.06 -12.13
CA THR A 464 19.07 -24.44 -12.62
C THR A 464 17.60 -24.82 -12.84
N ILE A 465 17.20 -24.99 -14.10
CA ILE A 465 15.84 -25.43 -14.46
C ILE A 465 15.65 -26.95 -14.33
N THR A 466 14.56 -27.35 -13.65
CA THR A 466 14.01 -28.71 -13.64
C THR A 466 12.58 -28.73 -14.19
N GLN A 467 12.45 -29.17 -15.45
CA GLN A 467 11.14 -29.35 -16.10
C GLN A 467 10.68 -30.82 -16.03
N LYS A 468 9.43 -31.10 -15.63
CA LYS A 468 8.88 -32.47 -15.54
C LYS A 468 7.55 -32.67 -16.22
#